data_AF-A0A9X4KGE9-F1
#
_entry.id   AF-A0A9X4KGE9-F1
#
_cell.length_a   1.000
_cell.length_b   1.000
_cell.length_c   1.000
_cell.angle_alpha   90.00
_cell.angle_beta   90.00
_cell.angle_gamma   90.00
#
_symmetry.space_group_name_H-M   'P 1'
#
loop_
_entity.id
_entity.type
_entity.pdbx_description
1 polymer ?
#
loop_
_entity_poly.entity_id
_entity_poly.type
_entity_poly.pdbx_seq_one_letter_code
_entity_poly.pdbx_strand_id
1 'polypeptide(L)'
;MEQLKGKSVLVRDEEINRRKAANRSYLLKLNSDHLLFNYRLEAGRFAGRDIPHDAHGGWESPVCQLRGHFLGHWLSAAAMHVDETGDPELKVKMELIVDELAACQQDNGGQWVGPIPEKYLHWIASGKQIWAPQYNLHKLLMGLVDAYRYGLNEKALEIADSFADWFADWSGRFSRERFDDILDVETGGMLEVWADLLGITGKEKYNTLLDRYYRSRLFKPLLEGKDPLTNMHANTTIPEVLGCARAFEVTGEARWMDIVKAYWNCAVTERGCLATGGQTAGEVWMPKQKMKARLGDKNQEHCTVYNMIRLAEFLFRHSGDPAYAQYIEYNLYNGIMAQAYYREYPLTGSKHDDPSTGLLTYFLPMKAGLRKDWSKETDSFFCCHGTMVQANAAWNQGLYYQDAADGIYVCQYFDSELNADIGGGCRADRSIPGSHERKLDEFFDNRRHSRHQ
;
A
#
# COMPACT_ATOMS: atom_id res chain seq x y z
N MET A 1 -6.50 0.25 -19.57
CA MET A 1 -7.40 -0.85 -19.16
C MET A 1 -7.75 -0.67 -17.71
N GLU A 2 -8.94 -1.09 -17.30
CA GLU A 2 -9.39 -1.09 -15.91
C GLU A 2 -9.25 -2.50 -15.34
N GLN A 3 -8.87 -2.59 -14.06
CA GLN A 3 -8.84 -3.86 -13.33
C GLN A 3 -10.25 -4.19 -12.81
N LEU A 4 -10.73 -5.40 -13.10
CA LEU A 4 -11.99 -5.90 -12.55
C LEU A 4 -11.71 -6.55 -11.19
N LYS A 5 -12.50 -6.18 -10.18
CA LYS A 5 -12.28 -6.58 -8.77
C LYS A 5 -13.55 -6.42 -7.91
N GLY A 6 -13.40 -6.60 -6.59
CA GLY A 6 -14.51 -6.52 -5.64
C GLY A 6 -15.52 -7.64 -5.92
N LYS A 7 -16.81 -7.32 -5.83
CA LYS A 7 -17.90 -8.29 -6.05
C LYS A 7 -18.04 -8.79 -7.49
N SER A 8 -17.35 -8.19 -8.45
CA SER A 8 -17.36 -8.63 -9.85
C SER A 8 -16.49 -9.87 -10.11
N VAL A 9 -15.54 -10.16 -9.21
CA VAL A 9 -14.62 -11.29 -9.33
C VAL A 9 -14.75 -12.21 -8.12
N LEU A 10 -15.20 -13.44 -8.35
CA LEU A 10 -15.37 -14.45 -7.31
C LEU A 10 -14.30 -15.53 -7.46
N VAL A 11 -13.42 -15.65 -6.48
CA VAL A 11 -12.40 -16.72 -6.46
C VAL A 11 -13.00 -18.04 -5.95
N ARG A 12 -12.81 -19.12 -6.71
CA ARG A 12 -13.21 -20.50 -6.38
C ARG A 12 -12.03 -21.38 -5.95
N ASP A 13 -10.82 -21.01 -6.35
CA ASP A 13 -9.58 -21.75 -6.07
C ASP A 13 -9.43 -22.06 -4.56
N GLU A 14 -9.24 -23.34 -4.24
CA GLU A 14 -9.23 -23.85 -2.88
C GLU A 14 -8.08 -23.26 -2.05
N GLU A 15 -6.88 -23.19 -2.63
CA GLU A 15 -5.70 -22.71 -1.92
C GLU A 15 -5.76 -21.19 -1.71
N ILE A 16 -6.25 -20.44 -2.70
CA ILE A 16 -6.48 -19.01 -2.55
C ILE A 16 -7.54 -18.73 -1.49
N ASN A 17 -8.69 -19.43 -1.53
CA ASN A 17 -9.74 -19.25 -0.54
C ASN A 17 -9.30 -19.65 0.88
N ARG A 18 -8.48 -20.70 1.02
CA ARG A 18 -7.85 -21.03 2.30
C ARG A 18 -7.00 -19.87 2.84
N ARG A 19 -6.16 -19.26 2.00
CA ARG A 19 -5.30 -18.12 2.38
C ARG A 19 -6.10 -16.89 2.76
N LYS A 20 -7.12 -16.54 1.98
CA LYS A 20 -8.05 -15.46 2.28
C LYS A 20 -8.75 -15.68 3.62
N ALA A 21 -9.26 -16.89 3.86
CA ALA A 21 -9.92 -17.26 5.11
C ALA A 21 -8.97 -17.20 6.31
N ALA A 22 -7.72 -17.67 6.16
CA ALA A 22 -6.70 -17.59 7.20
C ALA A 22 -6.34 -16.12 7.52
N ASN A 23 -6.24 -15.27 6.49
CA ASN A 23 -5.99 -13.84 6.65
C ASN A 23 -7.15 -13.14 7.36
N ARG A 24 -8.39 -13.33 6.90
CA ARG A 24 -9.60 -12.83 7.57
C ARG A 24 -9.64 -13.24 9.05
N SER A 25 -9.37 -14.52 9.33
CA SER A 25 -9.38 -15.07 10.69
C SER A 25 -8.32 -14.42 11.58
N TYR A 26 -7.12 -14.20 11.03
CA TYR A 26 -6.04 -13.48 11.72
C TYR A 26 -6.43 -12.02 12.03
N LEU A 27 -6.98 -11.28 11.06
CA LEU A 27 -7.45 -9.90 11.26
C LEU A 27 -8.52 -9.79 12.36
N LEU A 28 -9.46 -10.74 12.42
CA LEU A 28 -10.48 -10.79 13.46
C LEU A 28 -9.92 -11.16 14.84
N LYS A 29 -8.92 -12.04 14.89
CA LYS A 29 -8.27 -12.49 16.12
C LYS A 29 -7.53 -11.38 16.88
N LEU A 30 -6.95 -10.41 16.16
CA LEU A 30 -6.19 -9.32 16.78
C LEU A 30 -7.11 -8.41 17.61
N ASN A 31 -6.78 -8.15 18.87
CA ASN A 31 -7.62 -7.34 19.75
C ASN A 31 -7.61 -5.86 19.29
N SER A 32 -8.79 -5.24 19.13
CA SER A 32 -8.92 -3.82 18.76
C SER A 32 -8.24 -2.89 19.77
N ASP A 33 -8.31 -3.20 21.06
CA ASP A 33 -7.67 -2.38 22.11
C ASP A 33 -6.15 -2.37 21.96
N HIS A 34 -5.55 -3.48 21.50
CA HIS A 34 -4.11 -3.56 21.27
C HIS A 34 -3.69 -2.93 19.95
N LEU A 35 -4.54 -2.98 18.92
CA LEU A 35 -4.32 -2.23 17.67
C LEU A 35 -4.37 -0.72 17.92
N LEU A 36 -5.28 -0.26 18.79
CA LEU A 36 -5.47 1.15 19.15
C LEU A 36 -4.57 1.64 20.29
N PHE A 37 -3.84 0.73 20.94
CA PHE A 37 -3.11 1.03 22.18
C PHE A 37 -2.15 2.22 22.05
N ASN A 38 -1.32 2.22 21.00
CA ASN A 38 -0.33 3.28 20.75
C ASN A 38 -0.99 4.62 20.40
N TYR A 39 -2.14 4.60 19.73
CA TYR A 39 -2.92 5.79 19.37
C TYR A 39 -3.56 6.42 20.61
N ARG A 40 -4.17 5.60 21.46
CA ARG A 40 -4.73 6.03 22.75
C ARG A 40 -3.66 6.54 23.70
N LEU A 41 -2.48 5.93 23.69
CA LEU A 41 -1.35 6.38 24.51
C LEU A 41 -0.89 7.79 24.10
N GLU A 42 -0.71 8.03 22.80
CA GLU A 42 -0.32 9.35 22.29
C GLU A 42 -1.39 10.40 22.55
N ALA A 43 -2.68 10.04 22.40
CA ALA A 43 -3.81 10.92 22.67
C ALA A 43 -4.11 11.13 24.17
N GLY A 44 -3.33 10.56 25.08
CA GLY A 44 -3.57 10.67 26.53
C GLY A 44 -4.85 9.97 27.02
N ARG A 45 -5.40 9.05 26.22
CA ARG A 45 -6.64 8.30 26.48
C ARG A 45 -6.41 6.98 27.22
N PHE A 46 -5.15 6.57 27.40
CA PHE A 46 -4.79 5.40 28.20
C PHE A 46 -4.39 5.80 29.63
N ALA A 47 -5.12 5.31 30.63
CA ALA A 47 -4.88 5.62 32.05
C ALA A 47 -4.26 4.46 32.86
N GLY A 48 -3.84 3.37 32.19
CA GLY A 48 -3.20 2.23 32.85
C GLY A 48 -1.79 2.55 33.34
N ARG A 49 -1.32 1.81 34.35
CA ARG A 49 0.03 1.96 34.93
C ARG A 49 1.09 1.10 34.25
N ASP A 50 0.65 0.00 33.65
CA ASP A 50 1.51 -0.99 33.03
C ASP A 50 1.08 -1.22 31.57
N ILE A 51 2.02 -1.70 30.75
CA ILE A 51 1.71 -2.20 29.42
C ILE A 51 0.91 -3.50 29.59
N PRO A 52 -0.29 -3.64 29.00
CA PRO A 52 -1.05 -4.89 29.08
C PRO A 52 -0.19 -6.09 28.66
N HIS A 53 -0.22 -7.17 29.45
CA HIS A 53 0.63 -8.35 29.23
C HIS A 53 0.43 -9.02 27.86
N ASP A 54 -0.75 -8.83 27.27
CA ASP A 54 -1.21 -9.35 25.99
C ASP A 54 -1.19 -8.28 24.88
N ALA A 55 -0.67 -7.08 25.16
CA ALA A 55 -0.44 -6.05 24.15
C ALA A 55 0.51 -6.56 23.06
N HIS A 56 0.36 -6.00 21.87
CA HIS A 56 1.21 -6.35 20.73
C HIS A 56 2.68 -5.99 21.00
N GLY A 57 3.55 -6.99 20.85
CA GLY A 57 5.00 -6.88 21.00
C GLY A 57 5.72 -6.55 19.70
N GLY A 58 6.98 -6.96 19.59
CA GLY A 58 7.81 -6.65 18.43
C GLY A 58 7.84 -5.16 18.08
N TRP A 59 7.63 -4.81 16.81
CA TRP A 59 7.65 -3.40 16.37
C TRP A 59 6.39 -2.60 16.77
N GLU A 60 5.33 -3.26 17.25
CA GLU A 60 4.13 -2.61 17.80
C GLU A 60 4.25 -2.28 19.28
N SER A 61 5.32 -2.72 19.94
CA SER A 61 5.58 -2.40 21.35
C SER A 61 5.58 -0.87 21.57
N PRO A 62 4.99 -0.35 22.66
CA PRO A 62 4.91 1.09 22.92
C PRO A 62 6.27 1.78 23.08
N VAL A 63 7.34 1.02 23.35
CA VAL A 63 8.72 1.55 23.41
C VAL A 63 9.42 1.55 22.05
N CYS A 64 8.82 0.95 21.02
CA CYS A 64 9.32 0.98 19.65
C CYS A 64 9.06 2.35 19.00
N GLN A 65 9.98 2.80 18.13
CA GLN A 65 9.80 4.04 17.34
C GLN A 65 8.84 3.84 16.14
N LEU A 66 8.61 2.59 15.71
CA LEU A 66 7.66 2.23 14.64
C LEU A 66 6.28 1.76 15.15
N ARG A 67 6.00 1.89 16.44
CA ARG A 67 4.73 1.47 17.05
C ARG A 67 3.51 2.04 16.31
N GLY A 68 2.43 1.26 16.22
CA GLY A 68 1.16 1.64 15.59
C GLY A 68 1.13 1.53 14.06
N HIS A 69 2.26 1.27 13.38
CA HIS A 69 2.30 1.19 11.91
C HIS A 69 1.40 0.09 11.35
N PHE A 70 1.22 -1.02 12.09
CA PHE A 70 0.46 -2.17 11.61
C PHE A 70 -1.04 -1.88 11.48
N LEU A 71 -1.61 -0.99 12.32
CA LEU A 71 -3.04 -0.71 12.26
C LEU A 71 -3.47 -0.15 10.89
N GLY A 72 -2.63 0.67 10.27
CA GLY A 72 -2.88 1.15 8.91
C GLY A 72 -2.99 0.03 7.87
N HIS A 73 -2.08 -0.95 7.95
CA HIS A 73 -2.14 -2.14 7.10
C HIS A 73 -3.37 -3.01 7.40
N TRP A 74 -3.75 -3.13 8.67
CA TRP A 74 -4.95 -3.84 9.09
C TRP A 74 -6.20 -3.20 8.51
N LEU A 75 -6.32 -1.87 8.54
CA LEU A 75 -7.43 -1.12 7.95
C LEU A 75 -7.54 -1.37 6.44
N SER A 76 -6.44 -1.26 5.70
CA SER A 76 -6.42 -1.57 4.27
C SER A 76 -6.87 -3.00 3.98
N ALA A 77 -6.33 -3.99 4.70
CA ALA A 77 -6.68 -5.40 4.48
C ALA A 77 -8.14 -5.69 4.83
N ALA A 78 -8.64 -5.13 5.93
CA ALA A 78 -10.05 -5.25 6.31
C ALA A 78 -10.97 -4.63 5.25
N ALA A 79 -10.63 -3.43 4.76
CA ALA A 79 -11.40 -2.75 3.72
C ALA A 79 -11.45 -3.56 2.41
N MET A 80 -10.33 -4.16 1.99
CA MET A 80 -10.27 -5.03 0.81
C MET A 80 -11.16 -6.28 0.96
N HIS A 81 -11.18 -6.94 2.13
CA HIS A 81 -12.10 -8.06 2.39
C HIS A 81 -13.57 -7.63 2.35
N VAL A 82 -13.88 -6.44 2.88
CA VAL A 82 -15.23 -5.86 2.87
C VAL A 82 -15.69 -5.54 1.45
N ASP A 83 -14.83 -4.99 0.61
CA ASP A 83 -15.14 -4.72 -0.80
C ASP A 83 -15.41 -6.01 -1.60
N GLU A 84 -14.57 -7.03 -1.39
CA GLU A 84 -14.74 -8.32 -2.07
C GLU A 84 -16.02 -9.06 -1.63
N THR A 85 -16.23 -9.18 -0.32
CA THR A 85 -17.22 -10.15 0.23
C THR A 85 -18.41 -9.51 0.92
N GLY A 86 -18.34 -8.21 1.26
CA GLY A 86 -19.32 -7.56 2.12
C GLY A 86 -19.27 -8.00 3.58
N ASP A 87 -18.11 -8.48 4.07
CA ASP A 87 -17.93 -9.01 5.43
C ASP A 87 -18.43 -8.06 6.54
N PRO A 88 -19.54 -8.39 7.23
CA PRO A 88 -20.12 -7.51 8.22
C PRO A 88 -19.28 -7.42 9.50
N GLU A 89 -18.56 -8.47 9.89
CA GLU A 89 -17.79 -8.49 11.13
C GLU A 89 -16.55 -7.60 11.02
N LEU A 90 -15.81 -7.74 9.91
CA LEU A 90 -14.67 -6.87 9.64
C LEU A 90 -15.11 -5.42 9.44
N LYS A 91 -16.25 -5.19 8.76
CA LYS A 91 -16.79 -3.85 8.57
C LYS A 91 -17.07 -3.15 9.91
N VAL A 92 -17.86 -3.78 10.79
CA VAL A 92 -18.20 -3.20 12.11
C VAL A 92 -16.94 -2.98 12.94
N LYS A 93 -16.02 -3.94 12.97
CA LYS A 93 -14.76 -3.79 13.73
C LYS A 93 -13.91 -2.63 13.20
N MET A 94 -13.82 -2.48 11.88
CA MET A 94 -13.12 -1.37 11.23
C MET A 94 -13.77 -0.03 11.55
N GLU A 95 -15.10 0.08 11.47
CA GLU A 95 -15.84 1.30 11.80
C GLU A 95 -15.61 1.73 13.25
N LEU A 96 -15.66 0.80 14.20
CA LEU A 96 -15.38 1.08 15.62
C LEU A 96 -13.94 1.54 15.86
N ILE A 97 -12.97 0.99 15.12
CA ILE A 97 -11.57 1.44 15.19
C ILE A 97 -11.43 2.86 14.64
N VAL A 98 -12.07 3.17 13.50
CA VAL A 98 -12.09 4.52 12.92
C VAL A 98 -12.74 5.52 13.87
N ASP A 99 -13.82 5.13 14.56
CA ASP A 99 -14.46 5.97 15.59
C ASP A 99 -13.52 6.31 16.74
N GLU A 100 -12.74 5.35 17.24
CA GLU A 100 -11.74 5.62 18.28
C GLU A 100 -10.59 6.48 17.76
N LEU A 101 -10.15 6.29 16.51
CA LEU A 101 -9.14 7.14 15.88
C LEU A 101 -9.63 8.59 15.76
N ALA A 102 -10.90 8.82 15.42
CA ALA A 102 -11.48 10.15 15.40
C ALA A 102 -11.44 10.81 16.79
N ALA A 103 -11.79 10.06 17.84
CA ALA A 103 -11.69 10.55 19.22
C ALA A 103 -10.23 10.85 19.63
N CYS A 104 -9.28 10.00 19.25
CA CYS A 104 -7.84 10.28 19.47
C CYS A 104 -7.40 11.56 18.75
N GLN A 105 -7.86 11.76 17.50
CA GLN A 105 -7.53 12.96 16.72
C GLN A 105 -8.08 14.22 17.39
N GLN A 106 -9.31 14.18 17.91
CA GLN A 106 -9.91 15.30 18.63
C GLN A 106 -9.11 15.68 19.89
N ASP A 107 -8.74 14.70 20.71
CA ASP A 107 -7.95 14.94 21.94
C ASP A 107 -6.54 15.46 21.64
N ASN A 108 -5.99 15.13 20.48
CA ASN A 108 -4.73 15.65 19.96
C ASN A 108 -4.85 17.03 19.29
N GLY A 109 -5.98 17.72 19.41
CA GLY A 109 -6.18 19.07 18.87
C GLY A 109 -6.72 19.12 17.44
N GLY A 110 -7.27 18.01 16.94
CA GLY A 110 -8.09 17.96 15.73
C GLY A 110 -7.37 17.62 14.43
N GLN A 111 -6.04 17.71 14.37
CA GLN A 111 -5.27 17.34 13.17
C GLN A 111 -4.48 16.05 13.37
N TRP A 112 -3.79 15.88 14.51
CA TRP A 112 -2.86 14.76 14.69
C TRP A 112 -3.54 13.47 15.13
N VAL A 113 -3.35 12.38 14.38
CA VAL A 113 -3.88 11.05 14.73
C VAL A 113 -2.80 9.95 14.68
N GLY A 114 -1.52 10.35 14.67
CA GLY A 114 -0.40 9.43 14.63
C GLY A 114 -0.20 8.63 15.94
N PRO A 115 0.33 7.40 15.90
CA PRO A 115 0.66 6.60 17.09
C PRO A 115 2.00 7.00 17.75
N ILE A 116 2.68 7.97 17.14
CA ILE A 116 3.95 8.53 17.57
C ILE A 116 3.79 10.04 17.71
N PRO A 117 4.63 10.71 18.51
CA PRO A 117 4.53 12.15 18.72
C PRO A 117 5.06 12.94 17.53
N GLU A 118 4.42 14.07 17.24
CA GLU A 118 4.83 15.06 16.23
C GLU A 118 6.32 15.43 16.30
N LYS A 119 6.88 15.46 17.52
CA LYS A 119 8.30 15.79 17.76
C LYS A 119 9.25 14.88 17.00
N TYR A 120 8.85 13.66 16.61
CA TYR A 120 9.68 12.79 15.78
C TYR A 120 9.91 13.40 14.39
N LEU A 121 8.89 14.06 13.82
CA LEU A 121 9.01 14.78 12.55
C LEU A 121 9.84 16.07 12.70
N HIS A 122 9.71 16.78 13.81
CA HIS A 122 10.60 17.92 14.12
C HIS A 122 12.06 17.50 14.30
N TRP A 123 12.31 16.32 14.88
CA TRP A 123 13.65 15.79 15.12
C TRP A 123 14.35 15.34 13.84
N ILE A 124 13.65 14.66 12.92
CA ILE A 124 14.28 14.37 11.61
C ILE A 124 14.57 15.67 10.85
N ALA A 125 13.71 16.69 10.97
CA ALA A 125 13.91 18.01 10.37
C ALA A 125 15.06 18.83 11.01
N SER A 126 15.58 18.39 12.17
CA SER A 126 16.78 18.92 12.80
C SER A 126 17.99 17.96 12.70
N GLY A 127 17.88 16.88 11.92
CA GLY A 127 18.97 15.93 11.68
C GLY A 127 19.14 14.86 12.76
N LYS A 128 18.23 14.76 13.74
CA LYS A 128 18.24 13.69 14.74
C LYS A 128 17.68 12.41 14.13
N GLN A 129 18.43 11.32 14.31
CA GLN A 129 18.03 10.00 13.84
C GLN A 129 16.80 9.49 14.60
N ILE A 130 15.73 9.24 13.86
CA ILE A 130 14.49 8.61 14.32
C ILE A 130 14.08 7.60 13.25
N TRP A 131 13.66 6.41 13.69
CA TRP A 131 13.31 5.33 12.78
C TRP A 131 12.01 5.63 12.03
N ALA A 132 12.15 6.02 10.76
CA ALA A 132 11.11 6.09 9.73
C ALA A 132 9.73 6.62 10.21
N PRO A 133 9.65 7.80 10.83
CA PRO A 133 8.39 8.30 11.36
C PRO A 133 7.38 8.63 10.25
N GLN A 134 7.83 9.07 9.07
CA GLN A 134 6.93 9.31 7.94
C GLN A 134 6.35 8.00 7.38
N TYR A 135 7.16 6.93 7.25
CA TYR A 135 6.68 5.58 6.90
C TYR A 135 5.54 5.12 7.82
N ASN A 136 5.69 5.36 9.13
CA ASN A 136 4.72 4.94 10.14
C ASN A 136 3.38 5.65 9.90
N LEU A 137 3.40 6.97 9.83
CA LEU A 137 2.20 7.81 9.64
C LEU A 137 1.54 7.57 8.27
N HIS A 138 2.35 7.31 7.23
CA HIS A 138 1.85 6.88 5.92
C HIS A 138 0.96 5.64 6.01
N LYS A 139 1.28 4.65 6.86
CA LYS A 139 0.45 3.43 6.92
C LYS A 139 -0.94 3.74 7.41
N LEU A 140 -1.07 4.57 8.44
CA LEU A 140 -2.36 4.99 8.93
C LEU A 140 -3.14 5.75 7.84
N LEU A 141 -2.51 6.73 7.18
CA LEU A 141 -3.14 7.50 6.11
C LEU A 141 -3.63 6.59 4.97
N MET A 142 -2.79 5.66 4.51
CA MET A 142 -3.16 4.64 3.52
C MET A 142 -4.36 3.82 3.99
N GLY A 143 -4.34 3.33 5.24
CA GLY A 143 -5.44 2.56 5.81
C GLY A 143 -6.77 3.32 5.89
N LEU A 144 -6.71 4.62 6.25
CA LEU A 144 -7.88 5.50 6.29
C LEU A 144 -8.45 5.77 4.89
N VAL A 145 -7.57 6.05 3.92
CA VAL A 145 -7.96 6.24 2.51
C VAL A 145 -8.58 4.96 1.94
N ASP A 146 -8.02 3.80 2.24
CA ASP A 146 -8.57 2.52 1.79
C ASP A 146 -9.92 2.20 2.46
N ALA A 147 -10.07 2.50 3.76
CA ALA A 147 -11.34 2.36 4.47
C ALA A 147 -12.45 3.21 3.83
N TYR A 148 -12.12 4.40 3.31
CA TYR A 148 -13.03 5.20 2.50
C TYR A 148 -13.31 4.55 1.14
N ARG A 149 -12.27 4.21 0.36
CA ARG A 149 -12.42 3.71 -1.01
C ARG A 149 -13.19 2.41 -1.13
N TYR A 150 -12.88 1.46 -0.25
CA TYR A 150 -13.40 0.10 -0.29
C TYR A 150 -14.57 -0.09 0.68
N GLY A 151 -14.57 0.63 1.81
CA GLY A 151 -15.59 0.50 2.86
C GLY A 151 -16.67 1.59 2.84
N LEU A 152 -16.50 2.66 2.05
CA LEU A 152 -17.34 3.87 2.03
C LEU A 152 -17.46 4.54 3.40
N ASN A 153 -16.37 4.52 4.18
CA ASN A 153 -16.30 5.15 5.49
C ASN A 153 -15.91 6.63 5.36
N GLU A 154 -16.90 7.52 5.28
CA GLU A 154 -16.70 8.99 5.18
C GLU A 154 -15.87 9.56 6.34
N LYS A 155 -16.06 9.03 7.56
CA LYS A 155 -15.31 9.47 8.73
C LYS A 155 -13.81 9.20 8.59
N ALA A 156 -13.42 8.09 7.98
CA ALA A 156 -12.03 7.80 7.69
C ALA A 156 -11.40 8.84 6.76
N LEU A 157 -12.16 9.31 5.75
CA LEU A 157 -11.74 10.39 4.85
C LEU A 157 -11.60 11.72 5.60
N GLU A 158 -12.55 12.07 6.47
CA GLU A 158 -12.48 13.29 7.30
C GLU A 158 -11.24 13.31 8.19
N ILE A 159 -10.91 12.17 8.83
CA ILE A 159 -9.71 12.02 9.66
C ILE A 159 -8.46 12.24 8.79
N ALA A 160 -8.38 11.55 7.64
CA ALA A 160 -7.22 11.64 6.75
C ALA A 160 -7.03 13.07 6.19
N ASP A 161 -8.12 13.74 5.83
CA ASP A 161 -8.10 15.10 5.29
C ASP A 161 -7.64 16.12 6.34
N SER A 162 -8.14 16.00 7.57
CA SER A 162 -7.73 16.85 8.70
C SER A 162 -6.28 16.57 9.11
N PHE A 163 -5.84 15.31 9.01
CA PHE A 163 -4.46 14.95 9.30
C PHE A 163 -3.49 15.49 8.25
N ALA A 164 -3.90 15.54 6.98
CA ALA A 164 -3.11 16.12 5.90
C ALA A 164 -2.85 17.63 6.09
N ASP A 165 -3.74 18.36 6.77
CA ASP A 165 -3.53 19.80 7.07
C ASP A 165 -2.26 20.01 7.90
N TRP A 166 -1.99 19.14 8.87
CA TRP A 166 -0.76 19.20 9.66
C TRP A 166 0.49 19.06 8.77
N PHE A 167 0.47 18.15 7.79
CA PHE A 167 1.60 17.97 6.87
C PHE A 167 1.75 19.13 5.89
N ALA A 168 0.66 19.72 5.43
CA ALA A 168 0.69 20.91 4.59
C ALA A 168 1.35 22.08 5.34
N ASP A 169 0.93 22.32 6.57
CA ASP A 169 1.49 23.36 7.43
C ASP A 169 2.95 23.08 7.82
N TRP A 170 3.27 21.84 8.18
CA TRP A 170 4.62 21.46 8.58
C TRP A 170 5.61 21.54 7.41
N SER A 171 5.28 20.95 6.25
CA SER A 171 6.14 21.00 5.06
C SER A 171 6.29 22.43 4.53
N GLY A 172 5.27 23.27 4.70
CA GLY A 172 5.27 24.69 4.35
C GLY A 172 6.37 25.52 5.05
N ARG A 173 6.83 25.08 6.23
CA ARG A 173 7.84 25.79 7.05
C ARG A 173 9.28 25.63 6.56
N PHE A 174 9.52 24.76 5.59
CA PHE A 174 10.87 24.45 5.11
C PHE A 174 11.11 24.97 3.69
N SER A 175 12.35 25.39 3.43
CA SER A 175 12.82 25.57 2.06
C SER A 175 12.84 24.24 1.31
N ARG A 176 12.95 24.30 -0.01
CA ARG A 176 13.01 23.10 -0.85
C ARG A 176 14.17 22.19 -0.46
N GLU A 177 15.37 22.76 -0.30
CA GLU A 177 16.59 22.02 0.01
C GLU A 177 16.49 21.32 1.37
N ARG A 178 15.98 22.02 2.38
CA ARG A 178 15.83 21.46 3.73
C ARG A 178 14.75 20.38 3.78
N PHE A 179 13.68 20.52 2.97
CA PHE A 179 12.67 19.48 2.87
C PHE A 179 13.19 18.27 2.10
N ASP A 180 14.01 18.45 1.06
CA ASP A 180 14.66 17.33 0.37
C ASP A 180 15.56 16.51 1.33
N ASP A 181 16.24 17.16 2.30
CA ASP A 181 16.98 16.45 3.36
C ASP A 181 16.07 15.66 4.29
N ILE A 182 14.87 16.16 4.59
CA ILE A 182 13.87 15.44 5.38
C ILE A 182 13.36 14.22 4.63
N LEU A 183 13.14 14.35 3.32
CA LEU A 183 12.66 13.25 2.48
C LEU A 183 13.71 12.14 2.30
N ASP A 184 14.98 12.38 2.59
CA ASP A 184 15.99 11.30 2.64
C ASP A 184 15.76 10.30 3.79
N VAL A 185 14.94 10.67 4.78
CA VAL A 185 14.40 9.72 5.75
C VAL A 185 13.13 9.09 5.18
N GLU A 186 13.06 7.76 5.23
CA GLU A 186 11.99 6.96 4.63
C GLU A 186 10.58 7.54 4.83
N THR A 187 9.93 7.86 3.72
CA THR A 187 8.57 8.42 3.69
C THR A 187 7.48 7.36 3.61
N GLY A 188 7.79 6.15 3.16
CA GLY A 188 6.75 5.27 2.62
C GLY A 188 6.06 5.91 1.41
N GLY A 189 4.77 5.60 1.21
CA GLY A 189 3.96 6.09 0.09
C GLY A 189 3.22 7.40 0.38
N MET A 190 3.80 8.35 1.11
CA MET A 190 3.13 9.64 1.38
C MET A 190 2.69 10.34 0.09
N LEU A 191 3.53 10.32 -0.94
CA LEU A 191 3.19 10.87 -2.25
C LEU A 191 1.95 10.20 -2.86
N GLU A 192 1.78 8.88 -2.66
CA GLU A 192 0.59 8.13 -3.11
C GLU A 192 -0.67 8.61 -2.38
N VAL A 193 -0.61 8.73 -1.05
CA VAL A 193 -1.72 9.25 -0.24
C VAL A 193 -2.13 10.66 -0.68
N TRP A 194 -1.17 11.54 -0.98
CA TRP A 194 -1.47 12.90 -1.44
C TRP A 194 -2.14 12.90 -2.82
N ALA A 195 -1.67 12.07 -3.75
CA ALA A 195 -2.34 11.89 -5.04
C ALA A 195 -3.76 11.34 -4.84
N ASP A 196 -3.92 10.37 -3.95
CA ASP A 196 -5.20 9.78 -3.63
C ASP A 196 -6.21 10.80 -3.11
N LEU A 197 -5.82 11.58 -2.12
CA LEU A 197 -6.67 12.60 -1.52
C LEU A 197 -6.93 13.77 -2.49
N LEU A 198 -5.98 14.11 -3.37
CA LEU A 198 -6.23 15.04 -4.47
C LEU A 198 -7.35 14.50 -5.38
N GLY A 199 -7.26 13.24 -5.80
CA GLY A 199 -8.26 12.63 -6.68
C GLY A 199 -9.63 12.50 -6.03
N ILE A 200 -9.69 12.25 -4.71
CA ILE A 200 -10.94 12.12 -3.96
C ILE A 200 -11.58 13.49 -3.69
N THR A 201 -10.81 14.46 -3.21
CA THR A 201 -11.35 15.72 -2.65
C THR A 201 -11.25 16.91 -3.60
N GLY A 202 -10.32 16.88 -4.56
CA GLY A 202 -9.99 18.01 -5.43
C GLY A 202 -9.40 19.24 -4.72
N LYS A 203 -8.99 19.13 -3.45
CA LYS A 203 -8.47 20.28 -2.68
C LYS A 203 -7.02 20.63 -3.06
N GLU A 204 -6.76 21.92 -3.23
CA GLU A 204 -5.46 22.45 -3.69
C GLU A 204 -4.28 22.14 -2.73
N LYS A 205 -4.55 21.94 -1.44
CA LYS A 205 -3.51 21.53 -0.47
C LYS A 205 -2.77 20.27 -0.91
N TYR A 206 -3.44 19.37 -1.63
CA TYR A 206 -2.83 18.14 -2.11
C TYR A 206 -1.92 18.35 -3.32
N ASN A 207 -2.21 19.31 -4.20
CA ASN A 207 -1.25 19.73 -5.24
C ASN A 207 0.03 20.28 -4.61
N THR A 208 -0.11 21.08 -3.56
CA THR A 208 1.05 21.57 -2.78
C THR A 208 1.84 20.41 -2.18
N LEU A 209 1.17 19.44 -1.55
CA LEU A 209 1.83 18.27 -0.97
C LEU A 209 2.50 17.38 -2.03
N LEU A 210 1.92 17.21 -3.23
CA LEU A 210 2.54 16.50 -4.34
C LEU A 210 3.88 17.14 -4.76
N ASP A 211 3.92 18.47 -4.89
CA ASP A 211 5.16 19.17 -5.23
C ASP A 211 6.21 19.06 -4.12
N ARG A 212 5.78 19.22 -2.86
CA ARG A 212 6.64 19.10 -1.68
C ARG A 212 7.26 17.72 -1.57
N TYR A 213 6.50 16.65 -1.79
CA TYR A 213 6.96 15.26 -1.69
C TYR A 213 7.64 14.74 -2.97
N TYR A 214 7.85 15.57 -3.99
CA TYR A 214 8.62 15.17 -5.18
C TYR A 214 10.06 14.82 -4.80
N ARG A 215 10.47 13.55 -4.94
CA ARG A 215 11.80 13.05 -4.55
C ARG A 215 12.87 13.30 -5.61
N SER A 216 13.30 14.56 -5.74
CA SER A 216 14.24 15.02 -6.78
C SER A 216 15.56 14.20 -6.85
N ARG A 217 16.15 13.87 -5.69
CA ARG A 217 17.41 13.11 -5.56
C ARG A 217 17.32 11.65 -6.03
N LEU A 218 16.11 11.09 -6.08
CA LEU A 218 15.84 9.76 -6.61
C LEU A 218 15.41 9.82 -8.08
N PHE A 219 14.44 10.68 -8.38
CA PHE A 219 13.77 10.69 -9.69
C PHE A 219 14.62 11.28 -10.80
N LYS A 220 15.38 12.36 -10.55
CA LYS A 220 16.21 12.98 -11.60
C LYS A 220 17.30 12.03 -12.11
N PRO A 221 18.10 11.34 -11.26
CA PRO A 221 19.07 10.37 -11.75
C PRO A 221 18.44 9.21 -12.54
N LEU A 222 17.24 8.74 -12.16
CA LEU A 222 16.52 7.71 -12.92
C LEU A 222 16.18 8.19 -14.33
N LEU A 223 15.65 9.41 -14.46
CA LEU A 223 15.32 10.02 -15.76
C LEU A 223 16.58 10.27 -16.62
N GLU A 224 17.74 10.48 -16.00
CA GLU A 224 19.04 10.58 -16.66
C GLU A 224 19.64 9.20 -17.05
N GLY A 225 18.92 8.09 -16.80
CA GLY A 225 19.40 6.73 -17.08
C GLY A 225 20.48 6.22 -16.12
N LYS A 226 20.67 6.88 -14.97
CA LYS A 226 21.61 6.44 -13.93
C LYS A 226 20.97 5.41 -13.01
N ASP A 227 21.80 4.69 -12.25
CA ASP A 227 21.35 3.76 -11.21
C ASP A 227 21.54 4.38 -9.81
N PRO A 228 20.55 5.12 -9.28
CA PRO A 228 20.58 5.53 -7.88
C PRO A 228 20.18 4.37 -6.95
N LEU A 229 19.50 3.33 -7.44
CA LEU A 229 18.82 2.33 -6.61
C LEU A 229 19.79 1.37 -5.94
N THR A 230 20.90 1.00 -6.58
CA THR A 230 21.86 0.04 -5.99
C THR A 230 22.28 0.48 -4.57
N ASN A 231 22.05 -0.40 -3.57
CA ASN A 231 22.24 -0.14 -2.13
C ASN A 231 21.26 0.82 -1.45
N MET A 232 20.30 1.41 -2.16
CA MET A 232 19.16 2.06 -1.51
C MET A 232 18.23 1.00 -0.90
N HIS A 233 17.61 1.37 0.22
CA HIS A 233 16.55 0.58 0.84
C HIS A 233 15.36 0.47 -0.11
N ALA A 234 15.08 -0.75 -0.57
CA ALA A 234 14.16 -0.97 -1.68
C ALA A 234 12.73 -0.65 -1.29
N ASN A 235 12.30 -1.07 -0.11
CA ASN A 235 10.94 -0.81 0.36
C ASN A 235 10.69 0.67 0.73
N THR A 236 11.71 1.52 0.73
CA THR A 236 11.54 2.99 0.74
C THR A 236 11.25 3.52 -0.65
N THR A 237 12.02 3.11 -1.66
CA THR A 237 11.94 3.71 -2.99
C THR A 237 10.75 3.19 -3.81
N ILE A 238 10.26 1.97 -3.55
CA ILE A 238 9.12 1.41 -4.31
C ILE A 238 7.82 2.19 -4.00
N PRO A 239 7.45 2.45 -2.73
CA PRO A 239 6.30 3.29 -2.43
C PRO A 239 6.41 4.72 -2.97
N GLU A 240 7.62 5.30 -3.02
CA GLU A 240 7.83 6.62 -3.61
C GLU A 240 7.50 6.65 -5.11
N VAL A 241 7.87 5.62 -5.87
CA VAL A 241 7.48 5.51 -7.28
C VAL A 241 6.02 5.09 -7.48
N LEU A 242 5.43 4.33 -6.55
CA LEU A 242 3.97 4.10 -6.55
C LEU A 242 3.20 5.41 -6.38
N GLY A 243 3.73 6.34 -5.59
CA GLY A 243 3.21 7.71 -5.52
C GLY A 243 3.26 8.44 -6.86
N CYS A 244 4.32 8.25 -7.66
CA CYS A 244 4.37 8.79 -9.02
C CYS A 244 3.32 8.12 -9.92
N ALA A 245 3.18 6.79 -9.85
CA ALA A 245 2.15 6.07 -10.60
C ALA A 245 0.76 6.62 -10.31
N ARG A 246 0.44 6.85 -9.02
CA ARG A 246 -0.85 7.41 -8.65
C ARG A 246 -1.00 8.89 -9.01
N ALA A 247 0.06 9.69 -8.88
CA ALA A 247 0.06 11.08 -9.32
C ALA A 247 -0.22 11.18 -10.83
N PHE A 248 0.30 10.26 -11.65
CA PHE A 248 -0.04 10.18 -13.08
C PHE A 248 -1.55 9.96 -13.30
N GLU A 249 -2.15 8.99 -12.60
CA GLU A 249 -3.59 8.69 -12.77
C GLU A 249 -4.50 9.85 -12.40
N VAL A 250 -4.08 10.68 -11.44
CA VAL A 250 -4.90 11.78 -10.93
C VAL A 250 -4.66 13.07 -11.70
N THR A 251 -3.42 13.36 -12.10
CA THR A 251 -3.04 14.64 -12.72
C THR A 251 -2.92 14.57 -14.25
N GLY A 252 -2.70 13.37 -14.80
CA GLY A 252 -2.39 13.18 -16.22
C GLY A 252 -1.02 13.70 -16.66
N GLU A 253 -0.17 14.20 -15.75
CA GLU A 253 1.12 14.78 -16.14
C GLU A 253 2.12 13.69 -16.55
N ALA A 254 2.59 13.76 -17.80
CA ALA A 254 3.50 12.75 -18.38
C ALA A 254 4.78 12.50 -17.57
N ARG A 255 5.30 13.54 -16.88
CA ARG A 255 6.51 13.44 -16.03
C ARG A 255 6.44 12.29 -15.01
N TRP A 256 5.25 12.02 -14.49
CA TRP A 256 5.05 10.98 -13.48
C TRP A 256 5.17 9.57 -14.09
N MET A 257 4.57 9.36 -15.26
CA MET A 257 4.71 8.10 -16.01
C MET A 257 6.16 7.87 -16.46
N ASP A 258 6.87 8.93 -16.87
CA ASP A 258 8.28 8.83 -17.27
C ASP A 258 9.16 8.34 -16.10
N ILE A 259 8.92 8.84 -14.89
CA ILE A 259 9.61 8.38 -13.67
C ILE A 259 9.30 6.90 -13.41
N VAL A 260 8.03 6.50 -13.50
CA VAL A 260 7.61 5.10 -13.28
C VAL A 260 8.29 4.15 -14.25
N LYS A 261 8.33 4.50 -15.55
CA LYS A 261 9.01 3.71 -16.58
C LYS A 261 10.53 3.65 -16.34
N ALA A 262 11.16 4.77 -16.02
CA ALA A 262 12.59 4.82 -15.72
C ALA A 262 12.96 3.98 -14.48
N TYR A 263 12.13 4.04 -13.44
CA TYR A 263 12.28 3.22 -12.25
C TYR A 263 12.17 1.73 -12.57
N TRP A 264 11.10 1.31 -13.29
CA TRP A 264 10.92 -0.08 -13.68
C TRP A 264 12.10 -0.60 -14.50
N ASN A 265 12.57 0.19 -15.46
CA ASN A 265 13.74 -0.16 -16.26
C ASN A 265 14.98 -0.40 -15.37
N CYS A 266 15.24 0.49 -14.41
CA CYS A 266 16.39 0.38 -13.51
C CYS A 266 16.24 -0.71 -12.43
N ALA A 267 15.02 -0.99 -11.97
CA ALA A 267 14.70 -1.89 -10.87
C ALA A 267 14.53 -3.34 -11.33
N VAL A 268 13.99 -3.55 -12.53
CA VAL A 268 13.62 -4.87 -13.07
C VAL A 268 14.38 -5.16 -14.36
N THR A 269 14.14 -4.39 -15.42
CA THR A 269 14.62 -4.70 -16.79
C THR A 269 16.14 -4.84 -16.85
N GLU A 270 16.88 -3.81 -16.41
CA GLU A 270 18.34 -3.82 -16.45
C GLU A 270 18.96 -4.56 -15.26
N ARG A 271 18.22 -4.66 -14.15
CA ARG A 271 18.74 -5.28 -12.92
C ARG A 271 18.73 -6.80 -13.01
N GLY A 272 17.69 -7.39 -13.59
CA GLY A 272 17.38 -8.81 -13.49
C GLY A 272 16.66 -9.14 -12.17
N CYS A 273 16.30 -10.40 -11.97
CA CYS A 273 15.68 -10.90 -10.76
C CYS A 273 16.21 -12.29 -10.36
N LEU A 274 15.95 -12.67 -9.11
CA LEU A 274 16.10 -14.05 -8.64
C LEU A 274 15.05 -14.94 -9.32
N ALA A 275 15.26 -16.25 -9.31
CA ALA A 275 14.30 -17.25 -9.81
C ALA A 275 12.97 -17.31 -9.01
N THR A 276 12.76 -16.39 -8.08
CA THR A 276 11.51 -16.21 -7.33
C THR A 276 10.89 -14.83 -7.56
N GLY A 277 11.49 -14.01 -8.42
CA GLY A 277 11.00 -12.69 -8.83
C GLY A 277 11.64 -11.52 -8.07
N GLY A 278 12.13 -11.72 -6.84
CA GLY A 278 12.75 -10.66 -6.04
C GLY A 278 14.12 -10.19 -6.53
N GLN A 279 14.48 -8.95 -6.22
CA GLN A 279 15.73 -8.30 -6.61
C GLN A 279 16.53 -7.74 -5.42
N THR A 280 16.15 -8.09 -4.20
CA THR A 280 16.66 -7.47 -2.97
C THR A 280 17.45 -8.46 -2.10
N ALA A 281 18.39 -7.90 -1.33
CA ALA A 281 19.15 -8.63 -0.32
C ALA A 281 19.49 -7.69 0.84
N GLY A 282 19.13 -8.06 2.07
CA GLY A 282 19.28 -7.22 3.25
C GLY A 282 18.51 -5.91 3.10
N GLU A 283 17.27 -5.98 2.60
CA GLU A 283 16.35 -4.83 2.39
C GLU A 283 16.79 -3.83 1.30
N VAL A 284 17.97 -4.00 0.70
CA VAL A 284 18.49 -3.11 -0.34
C VAL A 284 18.45 -3.73 -1.73
N TRP A 285 18.41 -2.89 -2.76
CA TRP A 285 18.55 -3.33 -4.15
C TRP A 285 19.92 -3.98 -4.38
N MET A 286 19.91 -5.21 -4.92
CA MET A 286 21.13 -5.89 -5.36
C MET A 286 21.68 -5.22 -6.63
N PRO A 287 23.01 -5.15 -6.84
CA PRO A 287 23.58 -4.57 -8.05
C PRO A 287 23.08 -5.28 -9.33
N LYS A 288 22.93 -4.51 -10.42
CA LYS A 288 22.46 -5.00 -11.72
C LYS A 288 23.25 -6.24 -12.18
N GLN A 289 22.53 -7.29 -12.56
CA GLN A 289 23.04 -8.55 -13.11
C GLN A 289 24.08 -9.26 -12.23
N LYS A 290 24.09 -8.99 -10.91
CA LYS A 290 25.09 -9.50 -9.96
C LYS A 290 24.47 -10.20 -8.73
N MET A 291 23.27 -10.76 -8.88
CA MET A 291 22.49 -11.41 -7.80
C MET A 291 23.28 -12.49 -7.08
N LYS A 292 24.08 -13.28 -7.81
CA LYS A 292 24.94 -14.33 -7.23
C LYS A 292 25.83 -13.81 -6.10
N ALA A 293 26.30 -12.58 -6.18
CA ALA A 293 27.19 -11.98 -5.18
C ALA A 293 26.49 -11.68 -3.84
N ARG A 294 25.15 -11.76 -3.80
CA ARG A 294 24.33 -11.45 -2.62
C ARG A 294 23.35 -12.56 -2.23
N LEU A 295 23.58 -13.79 -2.68
CA LEU A 295 22.80 -14.94 -2.21
C LEU A 295 23.13 -15.22 -0.74
N GLY A 296 22.10 -15.24 0.10
CA GLY A 296 22.19 -15.34 1.55
C GLY A 296 20.85 -15.65 2.20
N ASP A 297 20.78 -15.39 3.50
CA ASP A 297 19.61 -15.56 4.37
C ASP A 297 18.60 -14.42 4.26
N LYS A 298 19.06 -13.22 3.91
CA LYS A 298 18.22 -12.01 3.82
C LYS A 298 17.81 -11.62 2.40
N ASN A 299 17.64 -12.59 1.49
CA ASN A 299 17.14 -12.28 0.15
C ASN A 299 15.62 -12.04 0.16
N GLN A 300 15.14 -11.27 -0.82
CA GLN A 300 13.72 -11.06 -1.12
C GLN A 300 12.85 -10.80 0.11
N GLU A 301 12.78 -9.53 0.50
CA GLU A 301 11.80 -9.05 1.47
C GLU A 301 10.36 -9.12 0.91
N HIS A 302 9.40 -9.63 1.68
CA HIS A 302 8.00 -9.75 1.26
C HIS A 302 7.39 -8.40 0.81
N CYS A 303 7.64 -7.29 1.53
CA CYS A 303 7.11 -5.98 1.14
C CYS A 303 7.56 -5.54 -0.26
N THR A 304 8.81 -5.84 -0.61
CA THR A 304 9.37 -5.45 -1.91
C THR A 304 8.67 -6.21 -3.05
N VAL A 305 8.35 -7.48 -2.84
CA VAL A 305 7.55 -8.29 -3.77
C VAL A 305 6.16 -7.68 -3.94
N TYR A 306 5.45 -7.46 -2.83
CA TYR A 306 4.09 -6.90 -2.85
C TYR A 306 4.02 -5.54 -3.56
N ASN A 307 4.90 -4.59 -3.20
CA ASN A 307 4.89 -3.26 -3.79
C ASN A 307 5.34 -3.27 -5.27
N MET A 308 6.24 -4.18 -5.67
CA MET A 308 6.58 -4.33 -7.09
C MET A 308 5.46 -4.98 -7.92
N ILE A 309 4.65 -5.87 -7.33
CA ILE A 309 3.43 -6.38 -7.98
C ILE A 309 2.48 -5.21 -8.25
N ARG A 310 2.28 -4.29 -7.29
CA ARG A 310 1.44 -3.09 -7.48
C ARG A 310 1.97 -2.20 -8.62
N LEU A 311 3.29 -2.03 -8.71
CA LEU A 311 3.89 -1.22 -9.79
C LEU A 311 3.74 -1.90 -11.15
N ALA A 312 3.91 -3.22 -11.21
CA ALA A 312 3.70 -4.01 -12.42
C ALA A 312 2.24 -3.95 -12.88
N GLU A 313 1.29 -4.03 -11.94
CA GLU A 313 -0.16 -3.90 -12.20
C GLU A 313 -0.48 -2.57 -12.87
N PHE A 314 0.04 -1.47 -12.33
CA PHE A 314 -0.12 -0.14 -12.90
C PHE A 314 0.43 -0.08 -14.33
N LEU A 315 1.65 -0.57 -14.55
CA LEU A 315 2.27 -0.58 -15.87
C LEU A 315 1.50 -1.46 -16.85
N PHE A 316 0.98 -2.60 -16.42
CA PHE A 316 0.14 -3.46 -17.23
C PHE A 316 -1.13 -2.74 -17.69
N ARG A 317 -1.88 -2.11 -16.78
CA ARG A 317 -3.11 -1.38 -17.12
C ARG A 317 -2.90 -0.29 -18.17
N HIS A 318 -1.73 0.35 -18.16
CA HIS A 318 -1.42 1.48 -19.04
C HIS A 318 -0.72 1.08 -20.35
N SER A 319 -0.16 -0.14 -20.44
CA SER A 319 0.59 -0.57 -21.62
C SER A 319 -0.03 -1.77 -22.35
N GLY A 320 -0.75 -2.64 -21.65
CA GLY A 320 -1.18 -3.94 -22.17
C GLY A 320 -0.04 -4.93 -22.39
N ASP A 321 1.19 -4.62 -21.96
CA ASP A 321 2.35 -5.49 -22.20
C ASP A 321 2.30 -6.73 -21.26
N PRO A 322 2.17 -7.94 -21.81
CA PRO A 322 2.04 -9.17 -21.02
C PRO A 322 3.27 -9.47 -20.15
N ALA A 323 4.43 -8.86 -20.40
CA ALA A 323 5.61 -9.02 -19.54
C ALA A 323 5.35 -8.59 -18.09
N TYR A 324 4.50 -7.56 -17.88
CA TYR A 324 4.09 -7.15 -16.54
C TYR A 324 3.17 -8.17 -15.87
N ALA A 325 2.22 -8.74 -16.61
CA ALA A 325 1.35 -9.79 -16.10
C ALA A 325 2.14 -11.06 -15.73
N GLN A 326 3.14 -11.42 -16.54
CA GLN A 326 4.07 -12.50 -16.24
C GLN A 326 4.89 -12.22 -14.97
N TYR A 327 5.39 -10.99 -14.80
CA TYR A 327 6.11 -10.60 -13.58
C TYR A 327 5.23 -10.73 -12.34
N ILE A 328 3.96 -10.34 -12.43
CA ILE A 328 2.97 -10.49 -11.36
C ILE A 328 2.79 -11.97 -11.02
N GLU A 329 2.51 -12.82 -11.99
CA GLU A 329 2.31 -14.26 -11.80
C GLU A 329 3.51 -14.89 -11.08
N TYR A 330 4.73 -14.61 -11.55
CA TYR A 330 5.93 -15.18 -10.98
C TYR A 330 6.10 -14.84 -9.48
N ASN A 331 5.79 -13.59 -9.12
CA ASN A 331 5.89 -13.10 -7.75
C ASN A 331 4.71 -13.52 -6.87
N LEU A 332 3.53 -13.79 -7.44
CA LEU A 332 2.41 -14.36 -6.68
C LEU A 332 2.77 -15.77 -6.17
N TYR A 333 3.23 -16.65 -7.06
CA TYR A 333 3.57 -18.03 -6.68
C TYR A 333 4.86 -18.12 -5.86
N ASN A 334 5.94 -17.45 -6.30
CA ASN A 334 7.26 -17.64 -5.72
C ASN A 334 7.63 -16.61 -4.65
N GLY A 335 6.86 -15.53 -4.55
CA GLY A 335 7.02 -14.49 -3.53
C GLY A 335 5.92 -14.56 -2.48
N ILE A 336 4.71 -14.11 -2.83
CA ILE A 336 3.59 -13.98 -1.89
C ILE A 336 3.23 -15.34 -1.27
N MET A 337 2.93 -16.36 -2.08
CA MET A 337 2.54 -17.68 -1.57
C MET A 337 3.67 -18.39 -0.83
N ALA A 338 4.91 -18.18 -1.27
CA ALA A 338 6.09 -18.79 -0.66
C ALA A 338 6.43 -18.19 0.70
N GLN A 339 6.02 -16.94 0.96
CA GLN A 339 6.43 -16.20 2.15
C GLN A 339 5.33 -16.04 3.21
N ALA A 340 4.06 -16.25 2.87
CA ALA A 340 2.94 -16.06 3.80
C ALA A 340 2.00 -17.27 3.88
N TYR A 341 1.29 -17.42 5.00
CA TYR A 341 0.25 -18.44 5.25
C TYR A 341 0.64 -19.86 4.81
N TYR A 342 1.88 -20.25 5.12
CA TYR A 342 2.39 -21.58 4.85
C TYR A 342 1.56 -22.62 5.61
N ARG A 343 1.25 -23.71 4.91
CA ARG A 343 0.69 -24.94 5.46
C ARG A 343 1.44 -26.09 4.82
N GLU A 344 1.88 -27.03 5.64
CA GLU A 344 2.51 -28.26 5.18
C GLU A 344 1.56 -29.05 4.28
N TYR A 345 2.12 -29.61 3.20
CA TYR A 345 1.43 -30.56 2.32
C TYR A 345 2.17 -31.91 2.37
N PRO A 346 1.69 -32.87 3.17
CA PRO A 346 2.40 -34.14 3.35
C PRO A 346 2.26 -35.02 2.10
N LEU A 347 3.34 -35.17 1.34
CA LEU A 347 3.36 -35.98 0.11
C LEU A 347 3.43 -37.50 0.38
N THR A 348 4.04 -37.92 1.50
CA THR A 348 4.37 -39.34 1.76
C THR A 348 4.15 -39.78 3.20
N GLY A 349 3.43 -38.99 4.01
CA GLY A 349 3.25 -39.25 5.44
C GLY A 349 4.52 -39.07 6.29
N SER A 350 5.61 -38.57 5.69
CA SER A 350 6.82 -38.15 6.39
C SER A 350 6.50 -36.92 7.25
N LYS A 351 6.85 -36.97 8.53
CA LYS A 351 6.78 -35.82 9.43
C LYS A 351 8.15 -35.15 9.49
N HIS A 352 8.17 -33.84 9.33
CA HIS A 352 9.36 -33.03 9.53
C HIS A 352 9.34 -32.44 10.96
N ASP A 353 10.52 -32.12 11.50
CA ASP A 353 10.65 -31.42 12.79
C ASP A 353 10.32 -29.91 12.69
N ASP A 354 10.02 -29.44 11.47
CA ASP A 354 9.68 -28.06 11.17
C ASP A 354 8.17 -27.79 11.42
N PRO A 355 7.76 -26.53 11.68
CA PRO A 355 6.36 -26.23 11.96
C PRO A 355 5.46 -26.53 10.75
N SER A 356 4.30 -27.14 11.00
CA SER A 356 3.33 -27.50 9.96
C SER A 356 2.54 -26.29 9.41
N THR A 357 2.69 -25.12 10.03
CA THR A 357 2.13 -23.85 9.56
C THR A 357 3.11 -22.70 9.79
N GLY A 358 2.95 -21.61 9.03
CA GLY A 358 3.76 -20.41 9.18
C GLY A 358 3.00 -19.16 8.75
N LEU A 359 2.99 -18.12 9.57
CA LEU A 359 2.28 -16.88 9.24
C LEU A 359 3.00 -16.10 8.13
N LEU A 360 4.27 -15.78 8.36
CA LEU A 360 5.07 -14.97 7.46
C LEU A 360 6.57 -15.21 7.69
N THR A 361 7.34 -15.32 6.61
CA THR A 361 8.81 -15.17 6.62
C THR A 361 9.17 -13.83 6.01
N TYR A 362 9.89 -13.00 6.76
CA TYR A 362 10.26 -11.64 6.32
C TYR A 362 11.10 -11.70 5.04
N PHE A 363 12.18 -12.48 5.09
CA PHE A 363 13.06 -12.77 3.96
C PHE A 363 12.76 -14.15 3.40
N LEU A 364 13.00 -14.33 2.10
CA LEU A 364 13.07 -15.64 1.47
C LEU A 364 14.55 -15.97 1.20
N PRO A 365 15.18 -16.83 2.02
CA PRO A 365 16.58 -17.20 1.85
C PRO A 365 16.83 -17.90 0.50
N MET A 366 17.91 -17.52 -0.20
CA MET A 366 18.24 -18.08 -1.52
C MET A 366 19.55 -18.86 -1.55
N LYS A 367 20.35 -18.81 -0.47
CA LYS A 367 21.56 -19.63 -0.38
C LYS A 367 21.17 -21.07 -0.01
N ALA A 368 21.76 -22.04 -0.72
CA ALA A 368 21.53 -23.45 -0.48
C ALA A 368 21.80 -23.84 0.99
N GLY A 369 20.92 -24.68 1.55
CA GLY A 369 21.00 -25.17 2.93
C GLY A 369 20.35 -24.25 3.98
N LEU A 370 19.85 -23.08 3.60
CA LEU A 370 19.12 -22.19 4.51
C LEU A 370 17.64 -22.57 4.63
N ARG A 371 16.98 -22.00 5.66
CA ARG A 371 15.59 -22.28 6.02
C ARG A 371 14.82 -20.99 6.26
N LYS A 372 13.51 -21.04 6.05
CA LYS A 372 12.59 -19.94 6.36
C LYS A 372 12.38 -19.86 7.87
N ASP A 373 12.27 -18.64 8.38
CA ASP A 373 11.89 -18.38 9.77
C ASP A 373 10.50 -17.76 9.80
N TRP A 374 9.63 -18.27 10.66
CA TRP A 374 8.24 -17.85 10.72
C TRP A 374 8.01 -16.89 11.89
N SER A 375 7.35 -15.77 11.60
CA SER A 375 7.00 -14.77 12.59
C SER A 375 5.94 -15.25 13.59
N LYS A 376 5.94 -14.65 14.78
CA LYS A 376 4.83 -14.79 15.72
C LYS A 376 3.63 -13.93 15.28
N GLU A 377 2.45 -14.31 15.78
CA GLU A 377 1.19 -13.63 15.46
C GLU A 377 1.05 -12.25 16.13
N THR A 378 1.55 -12.08 17.36
CA THR A 378 1.34 -10.85 18.16
C THR A 378 2.62 -10.25 18.74
N ASP A 379 3.79 -10.78 18.39
CA ASP A 379 5.09 -10.41 18.98
C ASP A 379 6.19 -10.28 17.92
N SER A 380 5.83 -9.77 16.74
CA SER A 380 6.78 -9.52 15.64
C SER A 380 6.45 -8.21 14.93
N PHE A 381 5.31 -8.17 14.19
CA PHE A 381 4.78 -6.98 13.53
C PHE A 381 5.80 -6.20 12.68
N PHE A 382 6.60 -6.91 11.92
CA PHE A 382 7.51 -6.29 10.95
C PHE A 382 6.73 -5.56 9.86
N CYS A 383 7.39 -4.74 9.03
CA CYS A 383 6.76 -4.16 7.83
C CYS A 383 6.09 -5.24 6.96
N CYS A 384 6.73 -6.41 6.83
CA CYS A 384 6.21 -7.55 6.08
C CYS A 384 4.90 -8.10 6.64
N HIS A 385 4.62 -7.98 7.95
CA HIS A 385 3.31 -8.35 8.51
C HIS A 385 2.20 -7.53 7.89
N GLY A 386 2.46 -6.23 7.71
CA GLY A 386 1.52 -5.31 7.10
C GLY A 386 1.23 -5.65 5.64
N THR A 387 2.26 -5.82 4.82
CA THR A 387 2.06 -6.18 3.40
C THR A 387 1.51 -7.59 3.22
N MET A 388 1.79 -8.51 4.15
CA MET A 388 1.25 -9.87 4.13
C MET A 388 -0.28 -9.89 4.28
N VAL A 389 -0.85 -9.12 5.20
CA VAL A 389 -2.31 -9.06 5.35
C VAL A 389 -2.97 -8.37 4.16
N GLN A 390 -2.32 -7.37 3.56
CA GLN A 390 -2.84 -6.69 2.37
C GLN A 390 -2.79 -7.60 1.13
N ALA A 391 -1.66 -8.27 0.88
CA ALA A 391 -1.50 -9.19 -0.24
C ALA A 391 -2.55 -10.32 -0.20
N ASN A 392 -2.82 -10.86 1.00
CA ASN A 392 -3.78 -11.94 1.17
C ASN A 392 -5.24 -11.47 1.32
N ALA A 393 -5.50 -10.16 1.22
CA ALA A 393 -6.84 -9.59 1.07
C ALA A 393 -7.15 -9.20 -0.39
N ALA A 394 -6.13 -9.14 -1.25
CA ALA A 394 -6.23 -8.67 -2.63
C ALA A 394 -6.23 -9.79 -3.68
N TRP A 395 -6.52 -11.03 -3.29
CA TRP A 395 -6.44 -12.20 -4.18
C TRP A 395 -7.44 -12.20 -5.36
N ASN A 396 -8.52 -11.43 -5.28
CA ASN A 396 -9.44 -11.21 -6.40
C ASN A 396 -9.03 -10.05 -7.32
N GLN A 397 -7.89 -9.41 -7.06
CA GLN A 397 -7.36 -8.32 -7.86
C GLN A 397 -6.33 -8.86 -8.86
N GLY A 398 -6.36 -8.32 -10.08
CA GLY A 398 -5.34 -8.59 -11.11
C GLY A 398 -5.53 -9.90 -11.88
N LEU A 399 -6.62 -10.62 -11.63
CA LEU A 399 -7.03 -11.79 -12.42
C LEU A 399 -7.57 -11.37 -13.79
N TYR A 400 -8.38 -10.30 -13.81
CA TYR A 400 -9.11 -9.84 -14.99
C TYR A 400 -8.98 -8.34 -15.19
N TYR A 401 -8.92 -7.92 -16.45
CA TYR A 401 -8.94 -6.52 -16.86
C TYR A 401 -9.87 -6.32 -18.04
N GLN A 402 -10.42 -5.12 -18.18
CA GLN A 402 -11.24 -4.69 -19.31
C GLN A 402 -10.63 -3.47 -19.98
N ASP A 403 -10.47 -3.50 -21.30
CA ASP A 403 -10.08 -2.31 -22.07
C ASP A 403 -11.28 -1.46 -22.48
N ALA A 404 -11.02 -0.28 -23.04
CA ALA A 404 -12.06 0.66 -23.46
C ALA A 404 -12.88 0.18 -24.68
N ALA A 405 -12.44 -0.90 -25.34
CA ALA A 405 -13.14 -1.55 -26.45
C ALA A 405 -13.91 -2.80 -25.99
N ASP A 406 -14.14 -2.95 -24.67
CA ASP A 406 -14.78 -4.10 -24.02
C ASP A 406 -14.01 -5.42 -24.19
N GLY A 407 -12.71 -5.37 -24.50
CA GLY A 407 -11.83 -6.53 -24.50
C GLY A 407 -11.52 -6.99 -23.09
N ILE A 408 -11.77 -8.28 -22.80
CA ILE A 408 -11.44 -8.90 -21.51
C ILE A 408 -10.08 -9.59 -21.58
N TYR A 409 -9.21 -9.25 -20.64
CA TYR A 409 -7.88 -9.84 -20.46
C TYR A 409 -7.93 -10.77 -19.26
N VAL A 410 -7.58 -12.03 -19.46
CA VAL A 410 -7.45 -13.04 -18.41
C VAL A 410 -5.95 -13.22 -18.14
N CYS A 411 -5.51 -12.78 -16.96
CA CYS A 411 -4.08 -12.63 -16.67
C CYS A 411 -3.55 -13.58 -15.60
N GLN A 412 -4.41 -14.16 -14.77
CA GLN A 412 -4.03 -15.16 -13.76
C GLN A 412 -4.99 -16.35 -13.85
N TYR A 413 -4.46 -17.56 -13.62
CA TYR A 413 -5.16 -18.81 -13.93
C TYR A 413 -5.60 -19.58 -12.68
N PHE A 414 -6.14 -18.85 -11.70
CA PHE A 414 -6.83 -19.44 -10.55
C PHE A 414 -8.28 -19.74 -10.89
N ASP A 415 -8.85 -20.81 -10.32
CA ASP A 415 -10.27 -21.09 -10.46
C ASP A 415 -11.09 -19.90 -9.93
N SER A 416 -11.86 -19.26 -10.81
CA SER A 416 -12.56 -18.01 -10.54
C SER A 416 -13.64 -17.70 -11.57
N GLU A 417 -14.60 -16.87 -11.16
CA GLU A 417 -15.72 -16.40 -11.96
C GLU A 417 -15.64 -14.87 -12.10
N LEU A 418 -15.92 -14.37 -13.31
CA LEU A 418 -16.02 -12.94 -13.61
C LEU A 418 -17.46 -12.60 -14.02
N ASN A 419 -18.02 -11.56 -13.41
CA ASN A 419 -19.24 -10.90 -13.86
C ASN A 419 -18.89 -9.52 -14.42
N ALA A 420 -18.98 -9.36 -15.74
CA ALA A 420 -18.62 -8.13 -16.44
C ALA A 420 -19.65 -7.78 -17.52
N ASP A 421 -19.86 -6.47 -17.73
CA ASP A 421 -20.67 -5.96 -18.83
C ASP A 421 -19.81 -5.90 -20.11
N ILE A 422 -20.30 -6.47 -21.22
CA ILE A 422 -19.63 -6.43 -22.53
C ILE A 422 -20.60 -5.81 -23.56
N GLY A 423 -20.13 -4.85 -24.35
CA GLY A 423 -20.93 -4.22 -25.42
C GLY A 423 -21.75 -3.00 -24.98
N GLY A 424 -21.42 -2.42 -23.82
CA GLY A 424 -22.04 -1.20 -23.30
C GLY A 424 -21.20 0.01 -23.67
N GLY A 425 -21.30 0.46 -24.94
CA GLY A 425 -20.47 1.53 -25.50
C GLY A 425 -20.14 2.67 -24.52
N CYS A 426 -18.84 2.93 -24.35
CA CYS A 426 -18.23 4.09 -23.69
C CYS A 426 -19.00 4.62 -22.47
N ARG A 427 -18.87 3.98 -21.30
CA ARG A 427 -19.02 4.70 -20.02
C ARG A 427 -17.66 5.21 -19.56
N ALA A 428 -17.22 6.31 -20.18
CA ALA A 428 -16.20 7.16 -19.62
C ALA A 428 -16.81 8.00 -18.48
N ASP A 429 -17.27 7.35 -17.40
CA ASP A 429 -17.40 7.97 -16.07
C ASP A 429 -17.72 6.88 -15.02
N ARG A 430 -16.68 6.22 -14.54
CA ARG A 430 -16.67 5.67 -13.19
C ARG A 430 -15.52 6.34 -12.45
N SER A 431 -15.62 7.66 -12.33
CA SER A 431 -14.90 8.40 -11.31
C SER A 431 -15.33 7.86 -9.93
N ILE A 432 -14.35 7.86 -9.03
CA ILE A 432 -14.38 7.44 -7.62
C ILE A 432 -15.78 7.65 -7.00
N PRO A 433 -16.38 6.67 -6.29
CA PRO A 433 -17.59 6.93 -5.52
C PRO A 433 -17.27 8.03 -4.51
N GLY A 434 -17.74 9.26 -4.76
CA GLY A 434 -17.46 10.42 -3.91
C GLY A 434 -17.20 11.76 -4.63
N SER A 435 -16.90 11.79 -5.93
CA SER A 435 -16.73 13.09 -6.61
C SER A 435 -18.09 13.72 -6.92
N HIS A 436 -18.54 14.65 -6.07
CA HIS A 436 -19.72 15.44 -6.32
C HIS A 436 -19.68 16.08 -7.72
N GLU A 437 -20.71 15.79 -8.53
CA GLU A 437 -21.04 16.47 -9.77
C GLU A 437 -21.00 17.99 -9.56
N ARG A 438 -20.00 18.67 -10.13
CA ARG A 438 -20.13 20.09 -10.44
C ARG A 438 -21.00 20.20 -11.68
N LYS A 439 -22.28 20.55 -11.48
CA LYS A 439 -23.14 21.04 -12.56
C LYS A 439 -22.49 22.26 -13.20
N LEU A 440 -21.98 22.07 -14.41
CA LEU A 440 -21.76 23.14 -15.39
C LEU A 440 -23.07 23.31 -16.15
N ASP A 441 -23.97 24.13 -15.60
CA ASP A 441 -25.09 24.68 -16.36
C ASP A 441 -24.69 26.07 -16.88
N GLU A 442 -25.19 26.38 -18.08
CA GLU A 442 -25.10 27.64 -18.83
C GLU A 442 -23.84 27.86 -19.68
N PHE A 443 -23.85 27.33 -20.90
CA PHE A 443 -23.59 28.13 -22.09
C PHE A 443 -24.25 27.47 -23.31
N PHE A 444 -24.98 28.28 -24.09
CA PHE A 444 -25.72 27.98 -25.34
C PHE A 444 -27.16 27.45 -25.20
N ASP A 445 -28.16 28.34 -25.27
CA ASP A 445 -28.93 28.54 -26.50
C ASP A 445 -29.82 29.79 -26.40
N ASN A 446 -29.58 30.78 -27.25
CA ASN A 446 -30.56 31.82 -27.54
C ASN A 446 -30.29 32.41 -28.93
N ARG A 447 -30.57 31.60 -29.96
CA ARG A 447 -30.90 32.15 -31.29
C ARG A 447 -32.12 31.44 -31.85
N ARG A 448 -33.27 32.11 -31.75
CA ARG A 448 -34.21 32.40 -32.85
C ARG A 448 -35.53 32.81 -32.23
N HIS A 449 -35.86 34.10 -32.29
CA HIS A 449 -37.23 34.53 -32.52
C HIS A 449 -37.21 35.73 -33.48
N SER A 450 -38.14 35.65 -34.42
CA SER A 450 -38.39 36.54 -35.54
C SER A 450 -39.06 37.85 -35.12
N ARG A 451 -38.93 38.88 -35.97
CA ARG A 451 -39.95 39.85 -36.44
C ARG A 451 -39.24 41.14 -36.88
N HIS A 452 -39.30 41.46 -38.17
CA HIS A 452 -40.19 42.45 -38.79
C HIS A 452 -39.76 43.90 -38.56
N GLN A 453 -39.64 44.58 -39.72
CA GLN A 453 -39.40 46.00 -40.02
C GLN A 453 -37.95 46.46 -39.97
#